data_AF-A0A918VMY6-F1
#
_entry.id   AF-A0A918VMY6-F1
#
_cell.length_a   1.000
_cell.length_b   1.000
_cell.length_c   1.000
_cell.angle_alpha   90.00
_cell.angle_beta   90.00
_cell.angle_gamma   90.00
#
_symmetry.space_group_name_H-M   'P 1'
#
loop_
_entity.id
_entity.type
_entity.pdbx_description
1 polymer ?
#
loop_
_entity_poly.entity_id
_entity_poly.type
_entity_poly.pdbx_seq_one_letter_code
_entity_poly.pdbx_strand_id
1 'polypeptide(L)'
;MTTTHLVILLVRFLAVCLGIYAIGHVVYSGLLFIEPDGPSIAAIAMPASLILVSVLIWFMPYSTARVLSGFKGDVDAESKSMSADEFAAITFLVLALYLAYKIISDTAFWLYYYLNYQAHGLNELGLDASASMFSTLLELIFLVMMVLGRKKIFYYFRKLRT
;
A
#
# COMPACT_ATOMS: atom_id res chain seq x y z
N MET A 1 2.34 -23.52 10.12
CA MET A 1 1.78 -22.19 9.75
C MET A 1 1.37 -22.28 8.29
N THR A 2 0.08 -22.21 7.97
CA THR A 2 -0.40 -22.33 6.58
C THR A 2 -0.05 -21.06 5.78
N THR A 3 0.11 -21.18 4.47
CA THR A 3 0.38 -20.06 3.54
C THR A 3 -0.63 -18.93 3.74
N THR A 4 -1.90 -19.25 3.97
CA THR A 4 -2.97 -18.28 4.24
C THR A 4 -2.70 -17.47 5.50
N HIS A 5 -2.24 -18.08 6.60
CA HIS A 5 -1.89 -17.35 7.82
C HIS A 5 -0.72 -16.40 7.60
N LEU A 6 0.27 -16.78 6.79
CA LEU A 6 1.39 -15.92 6.46
C LEU A 6 0.96 -14.71 5.61
N VAL A 7 0.09 -14.92 4.61
CA VAL A 7 -0.50 -13.82 3.82
C VAL A 7 -1.26 -12.85 4.71
N ILE A 8 -2.12 -13.36 5.62
CA ILE A 8 -2.88 -12.52 6.56
C ILE A 8 -1.93 -11.72 7.46
N LEU A 9 -0.86 -12.34 7.95
CA LEU A 9 0.15 -11.68 8.76
C LEU A 9 0.83 -10.54 7.98
N LEU A 10 1.21 -10.77 6.73
CA LEU A 10 1.80 -9.74 5.86
C LEU A 10 0.85 -8.57 5.61
N VAL A 11 -0.44 -8.84 5.40
CA VAL A 11 -1.45 -7.79 5.23
C VAL A 11 -1.63 -6.98 6.52
N ARG A 12 -1.60 -7.62 7.69
CA ARG A 12 -1.62 -6.91 8.99
C ARG A 12 -0.37 -6.07 9.18
N PHE A 13 0.79 -6.57 8.76
CA PHE A 13 2.04 -5.82 8.81
C PHE A 13 1.96 -4.55 7.94
N LEU A 14 1.38 -4.64 6.74
CA LEU A 14 1.10 -3.47 5.90
C LEU A 14 0.22 -2.43 6.62
N ALA A 15 -0.86 -2.86 7.29
CA ALA A 15 -1.71 -1.96 8.07
C ALA A 15 -0.91 -1.24 9.16
N VAL A 16 -0.07 -1.97 9.90
CA VAL A 16 0.79 -1.38 10.94
C VAL A 16 1.76 -0.36 10.35
N CYS A 17 2.43 -0.68 9.23
CA CYS A 17 3.32 0.26 8.55
C CYS A 17 2.60 1.54 8.13
N LEU A 18 1.40 1.43 7.53
CA LEU A 18 0.57 2.59 7.18
C LEU A 18 0.17 3.41 8.42
N GLY A 19 -0.14 2.73 9.53
CA GLY A 19 -0.48 3.38 10.79
C GLY A 19 0.70 4.17 11.36
N ILE A 20 1.90 3.59 11.37
CA ILE A 20 3.13 4.27 11.80
C ILE A 20 3.42 5.49 10.91
N TYR A 21 3.32 5.32 9.60
CA TYR A 21 3.50 6.42 8.64
C TYR A 21 2.50 7.56 8.89
N ALA A 22 1.23 7.23 9.11
CA ALA A 22 0.20 8.22 9.41
C ALA A 22 0.44 8.94 10.74
N ILE A 23 0.87 8.24 11.79
CA ILE A 23 1.23 8.84 13.09
C ILE A 23 2.42 9.79 12.91
N GLY A 24 3.43 9.41 12.12
CA GLY A 24 4.55 10.28 11.79
C GLY A 24 4.08 11.60 11.17
N HIS A 25 3.10 11.54 10.26
CA HIS A 25 2.46 12.73 9.69
C HIS A 25 1.65 13.53 10.72
N VAL A 26 0.92 12.90 11.64
CA VAL A 26 0.23 13.62 12.73
C VAL A 26 1.23 14.40 13.58
N VAL A 27 2.36 13.79 13.93
CA VAL A 27 3.41 14.45 14.74
C VAL A 27 4.02 15.61 13.96
N TYR A 28 4.39 15.40 12.70
CA TYR A 28 4.96 16.45 11.85
C TYR A 28 3.99 17.61 11.63
N SER A 29 2.76 17.31 11.21
CA SER A 29 1.71 18.31 11.04
C SER A 29 1.44 19.03 12.36
N GLY A 30 1.38 18.32 13.48
CA GLY A 30 1.17 18.85 14.83
C GLY A 30 2.18 19.95 15.23
N LEU A 31 3.43 19.84 14.77
CA LEU A 31 4.44 20.88 15.00
C LEU A 31 4.15 22.16 14.20
N LEU A 32 3.48 22.05 13.06
CA LEU A 32 3.07 23.18 12.21
C LEU A 32 1.80 23.90 12.75
N PHE A 33 1.04 23.31 13.69
CA PHE A 33 -0.11 23.97 14.34
C PHE A 33 0.30 25.18 15.20
N ILE A 34 1.60 25.42 15.39
CA ILE A 34 2.14 26.58 16.11
C ILE A 34 2.15 27.83 15.20
N GLU A 35 1.95 27.67 13.88
CA GLU A 35 1.89 28.78 12.94
C GLU A 35 0.58 29.60 13.03
N PRO A 36 0.65 30.92 12.85
CA PRO A 36 -0.44 31.86 13.11
C PRO A 36 -1.66 31.70 12.18
N ASP A 37 -1.49 31.07 11.02
CA ASP A 37 -2.56 30.89 10.03
C ASP A 37 -3.49 29.72 10.36
N GLY A 38 -3.19 28.97 11.43
CA GLY A 38 -3.98 27.85 11.91
C GLY A 38 -3.86 26.59 11.03
N PRO A 39 -4.41 25.46 11.47
CA PRO A 39 -4.22 24.21 10.77
C PRO A 39 -5.04 24.12 9.49
N SER A 40 -4.35 23.90 8.37
CA SER A 40 -4.97 23.46 7.13
C SER A 40 -5.79 22.19 7.37
N ILE A 41 -7.05 22.16 6.92
CA ILE A 41 -7.91 20.97 6.99
C ILE A 41 -7.20 19.75 6.38
N ALA A 42 -6.36 19.97 5.36
CA ALA A 42 -5.56 18.92 4.72
C ALA A 42 -4.57 18.26 5.69
N ALA A 43 -4.00 19.00 6.64
CA ALA A 43 -3.04 18.51 7.63
C ALA A 43 -3.65 17.50 8.62
N ILE A 44 -4.97 17.56 8.81
CA ILE A 44 -5.73 16.63 9.65
C ILE A 44 -6.33 15.52 8.78
N ALA A 45 -6.95 15.88 7.66
CA ALA A 45 -7.67 14.95 6.80
C ALA A 45 -6.76 13.86 6.22
N MET A 46 -5.52 14.21 5.83
CA MET A 46 -4.56 13.26 5.26
C MET A 46 -4.19 12.14 6.25
N PRO A 47 -3.63 12.41 7.45
CA PRO A 47 -3.30 11.35 8.38
C PRO A 47 -4.54 10.61 8.88
N ALA A 48 -5.68 11.29 9.06
CA ALA A 48 -6.93 10.64 9.41
C ALA A 48 -7.37 9.61 8.36
N SER A 49 -7.24 9.93 7.06
CA SER A 49 -7.56 9.00 5.98
C SER A 49 -6.64 7.79 5.96
N LEU A 50 -5.34 7.97 6.22
CA LEU A 50 -4.38 6.86 6.29
C LEU A 50 -4.59 5.97 7.52
N ILE A 51 -4.92 6.57 8.67
CA ILE A 51 -5.32 5.81 9.87
C ILE A 51 -6.59 5.00 9.56
N LEU A 52 -7.58 5.60 8.91
CA LEU A 52 -8.81 4.89 8.52
C LEU A 52 -8.51 3.71 7.59
N VAL A 53 -7.66 3.91 6.57
CA VAL A 53 -7.24 2.83 5.66
C VAL A 53 -6.48 1.74 6.41
N SER A 54 -5.55 2.10 7.29
CA SER A 54 -4.81 1.18 8.15
C SER A 54 -5.76 0.34 9.01
N VAL A 55 -6.73 0.97 9.68
CA VAL A 55 -7.76 0.31 10.49
C VAL A 55 -8.63 -0.63 9.65
N LEU A 56 -9.07 -0.21 8.47
CA LEU A 56 -9.86 -1.04 7.56
C LEU A 56 -9.08 -2.29 7.13
N ILE A 57 -7.81 -2.15 6.75
CA ILE A 57 -6.95 -3.28 6.38
C ILE A 57 -6.71 -4.20 7.58
N TRP A 58 -6.54 -3.65 8.78
CA TRP A 58 -6.35 -4.41 10.01
C TRP A 58 -7.55 -5.28 10.39
N PHE A 59 -8.77 -4.74 10.26
CA PHE A 59 -10.01 -5.47 10.58
C PHE A 59 -10.48 -6.39 9.44
N MET A 60 -10.08 -6.13 8.20
CA MET A 60 -10.45 -6.96 7.04
C MET A 60 -9.25 -7.64 6.35
N PRO A 61 -8.31 -8.27 7.09
CA PRO A 61 -7.09 -8.78 6.49
C PRO A 61 -7.36 -9.98 5.60
N TYR A 62 -8.42 -10.75 5.87
CA TYR A 62 -8.83 -11.89 5.04
C TYR A 62 -9.39 -11.45 3.68
N SER A 63 -10.22 -10.41 3.64
CA SER A 63 -10.75 -9.85 2.40
C SER A 63 -9.61 -9.34 1.52
N THR A 64 -8.70 -8.57 2.09
CA THR A 64 -7.51 -8.04 1.41
C THR A 64 -6.57 -9.16 0.96
N ALA A 65 -6.32 -10.15 1.83
CA ALA A 65 -5.53 -11.34 1.50
C ALA A 65 -6.13 -12.12 0.33
N ARG A 66 -7.46 -12.28 0.28
CA ARG A 66 -8.15 -13.00 -0.79
C ARG A 66 -8.07 -12.23 -2.12
N VAL A 67 -8.22 -10.91 -2.07
CA VAL A 67 -8.07 -10.04 -3.23
C VAL A 67 -6.65 -10.06 -3.77
N LEU A 68 -5.62 -10.07 -2.90
CA LEU A 68 -4.22 -10.04 -3.32
C LEU A 68 -3.70 -11.42 -3.74
N SER A 69 -3.86 -12.42 -2.89
CA SER A 69 -3.26 -13.74 -3.05
C SER A 69 -4.05 -14.64 -4.01
N GLY A 70 -5.36 -14.44 -4.15
CA GLY A 70 -6.22 -15.29 -4.98
C GLY A 70 -6.28 -16.76 -4.56
N PHE A 71 -5.68 -17.11 -3.41
CA PHE A 71 -5.70 -18.47 -2.89
C PHE A 71 -7.13 -18.84 -2.51
N LYS A 72 -7.64 -19.91 -3.13
CA LYS A 72 -8.83 -20.65 -2.70
C LYS A 72 -8.41 -21.81 -1.77
N GLY A 73 -7.36 -21.63 -0.97
CA GLY A 73 -6.87 -22.68 -0.10
C GLY A 73 -7.79 -22.85 1.09
N ASP A 74 -8.27 -24.06 1.33
CA ASP A 74 -8.92 -24.45 2.58
C ASP A 74 -7.99 -24.11 3.75
N VAL A 75 -8.55 -23.45 4.76
CA VAL A 75 -7.83 -22.99 5.96
C VAL A 75 -7.25 -24.18 6.75
N ASP A 76 -7.77 -25.39 6.49
CA ASP A 76 -7.45 -26.63 7.21
C ASP A 76 -6.40 -27.52 6.52
N ALA A 77 -5.67 -27.02 5.52
CA ALA A 77 -4.61 -27.81 4.90
C ALA A 77 -3.48 -28.08 5.91
N GLU A 78 -3.30 -29.36 6.27
CA GLU A 78 -2.23 -29.87 7.12
C GLU A 78 -0.86 -29.27 6.74
N SER A 79 0.00 -29.11 7.74
CA SER A 79 1.37 -28.57 7.66
C SER A 79 2.25 -29.35 6.66
N LYS A 80 2.08 -29.11 5.36
CA LYS A 80 2.99 -29.57 4.31
C LYS A 80 4.12 -28.58 4.12
N SER A 81 5.31 -29.09 3.78
CA SER A 81 6.43 -28.24 3.38
C SER A 81 6.02 -27.36 2.21
N MET A 82 6.27 -26.06 2.33
CA MET A 82 5.96 -25.07 1.30
C MET A 82 6.64 -25.43 -0.02
N SER A 83 5.87 -25.51 -1.10
CA SER A 83 6.42 -25.73 -2.44
C SER A 83 7.16 -24.50 -2.94
N ALA A 84 8.11 -24.67 -3.88
CA ALA A 84 8.82 -23.56 -4.50
C ALA A 84 7.88 -22.55 -5.19
N ASP A 85 6.76 -23.04 -5.73
CA ASP A 85 5.73 -22.20 -6.37
C ASP A 85 5.01 -21.31 -5.33
N GLU A 86 4.71 -21.86 -4.14
CA GLU A 86 4.12 -21.10 -3.03
C GLU A 86 5.08 -20.06 -2.45
N PHE A 87 6.37 -20.40 -2.33
CA PHE A 87 7.40 -19.47 -1.89
C PHE A 87 7.57 -18.29 -2.86
N ALA A 88 7.59 -18.57 -4.17
CA ALA A 88 7.61 -17.52 -5.19
C ALA A 88 6.35 -16.65 -5.10
N ALA A 89 5.17 -17.25 -4.87
CA ALA A 89 3.92 -16.51 -4.71
C ALA A 89 3.95 -15.54 -3.52
N ILE A 90 4.46 -15.99 -2.37
CA ILE A 90 4.62 -15.16 -1.18
C ILE A 90 5.60 -14.01 -1.45
N THR A 91 6.72 -14.29 -2.13
CA THR A 91 7.71 -13.27 -2.47
C THR A 91 7.10 -12.18 -3.37
N PHE A 92 6.35 -12.57 -4.39
CA PHE A 92 5.61 -11.63 -5.25
C PHE A 92 4.58 -10.83 -4.46
N LEU A 93 3.90 -11.46 -3.50
CA LEU A 93 2.94 -10.77 -2.63
C LEU A 93 3.63 -9.73 -1.75
N VAL A 94 4.78 -10.03 -1.16
CA VAL A 94 5.56 -9.06 -0.36
C VAL A 94 5.92 -7.85 -1.20
N LEU A 95 6.37 -8.05 -2.44
CA LEU A 95 6.65 -6.96 -3.37
C LEU A 95 5.40 -6.13 -3.70
N ALA A 96 4.26 -6.79 -3.94
CA ALA A 96 2.99 -6.11 -4.18
C ALA A 96 2.52 -5.29 -2.98
N LEU A 97 2.67 -5.82 -1.75
CA LEU A 97 2.33 -5.12 -0.52
C LEU A 97 3.25 -3.92 -0.28
N TYR A 98 4.54 -4.05 -0.58
CA TYR A 98 5.50 -2.95 -0.52
C TYR A 98 5.15 -1.83 -1.51
N LEU A 99 4.87 -2.19 -2.77
CA LEU A 99 4.39 -1.24 -3.78
C LEU A 99 3.10 -0.55 -3.34
N ALA A 100 2.14 -1.31 -2.80
CA ALA A 100 0.89 -0.75 -2.27
C ALA A 100 1.13 0.24 -1.13
N TYR A 101 2.00 -0.09 -0.17
CA TYR A 101 2.41 0.83 0.89
C TYR A 101 2.94 2.14 0.32
N LYS A 102 3.88 2.03 -0.63
CA LYS A 102 4.52 3.20 -1.24
C LYS A 102 3.51 4.08 -1.97
N ILE A 103 2.69 3.49 -2.85
CA ILE A 103 1.69 4.23 -3.63
C ILE A 103 0.67 4.91 -2.73
N ILE A 104 0.18 4.24 -1.68
CA ILE A 104 -0.77 4.83 -0.73
C ILE A 104 -0.13 6.03 -0.01
N SER A 105 1.12 5.86 0.44
CA SER A 105 1.87 6.92 1.14
C SER A 105 2.14 8.11 0.22
N ASP A 106 2.64 7.88 -0.99
CA ASP A 106 2.90 8.92 -1.99
C ASP A 106 1.62 9.63 -2.41
N THR A 107 0.53 8.89 -2.66
CA THR A 107 -0.76 9.48 -3.04
C THR A 107 -1.29 10.39 -1.93
N ALA A 108 -1.19 9.95 -0.67
CA ALA A 108 -1.63 10.75 0.46
C ALA A 108 -0.74 12.00 0.64
N PHE A 109 0.57 11.88 0.42
CA PHE A 109 1.50 13.02 0.39
C PHE A 109 1.13 14.00 -0.74
N TRP A 110 0.90 13.53 -1.96
CA TRP A 110 0.53 14.38 -3.10
C TRP A 110 -0.82 15.04 -2.92
N LEU A 111 -1.78 14.36 -2.30
CA LEU A 111 -3.08 14.93 -1.96
C LEU A 111 -2.90 16.07 -0.94
N TYR A 112 -2.12 15.86 0.12
CA TYR A 112 -1.78 16.91 1.07
C TYR A 112 -1.08 18.08 0.39
N TYR A 113 -0.08 17.80 -0.45
CA TYR A 113 0.66 18.81 -1.19
C TYR A 113 -0.30 19.63 -2.06
N TYR A 114 -1.12 18.99 -2.89
CA TYR A 114 -2.07 19.65 -3.78
C TYR A 114 -3.05 20.57 -3.03
N LEU A 115 -3.63 20.08 -1.92
CA LEU A 115 -4.57 20.86 -1.12
C LEU A 115 -3.91 22.11 -0.50
N ASN A 116 -2.66 22.02 -0.06
CA ASN A 116 -1.92 23.17 0.46
C ASN A 116 -1.37 24.07 -0.66
N TYR A 117 -0.97 23.53 -1.79
CA TYR A 117 -0.46 24.28 -2.94
C TYR A 117 -1.53 25.18 -3.56
N GLN A 118 -2.76 24.66 -3.68
CA GLN A 118 -3.91 25.46 -4.11
C GLN A 118 -4.27 26.57 -3.13
N ALA A 119 -4.17 26.31 -1.82
CA ALA A 119 -4.49 27.31 -0.80
C ALA A 119 -3.55 28.53 -0.84
N HIS A 120 -2.31 28.37 -1.32
CA HIS A 120 -1.29 29.44 -1.35
C HIS A 120 -1.09 30.08 -2.74
N GLY A 121 -1.89 29.72 -3.75
CA GLY A 121 -1.86 30.37 -5.07
C GLY A 121 -0.56 30.18 -5.87
N LEU A 122 0.24 29.15 -5.54
CA LEU A 122 1.44 28.80 -6.29
C LEU A 122 1.04 28.01 -7.54
N ASN A 123 1.43 28.50 -8.73
CA ASN A 123 0.91 27.99 -10.01
C ASN A 123 1.80 26.95 -10.72
N GLU A 124 3.02 26.70 -10.25
CA GLU A 124 3.95 25.81 -10.97
C GLU A 124 4.47 24.69 -10.08
N LEU A 125 4.10 23.45 -10.39
CA LEU A 125 4.78 22.27 -9.85
C LEU A 125 6.19 22.19 -10.43
N GLY A 126 7.20 22.09 -9.56
CA GLY A 126 8.56 21.82 -10.01
C GLY A 126 8.64 20.54 -10.87
N LEU A 127 9.61 20.49 -11.79
CA LEU A 127 9.83 19.32 -12.64
C LEU A 127 10.04 18.04 -11.82
N ASP A 128 10.74 18.13 -10.70
CA ASP A 128 11.00 17.00 -9.80
C ASP A 128 9.71 16.45 -9.18
N ALA A 129 8.81 17.34 -8.75
CA ALA A 129 7.52 16.95 -8.17
C ALA A 129 6.63 16.29 -9.23
N SER A 130 6.61 16.83 -10.44
CA SER A 130 5.86 16.28 -11.57
C SER A 130 6.39 14.89 -11.97
N ALA A 131 7.72 14.73 -12.02
CA ALA A 131 8.36 13.45 -12.32
C ALA A 131 8.05 12.39 -11.24
N SER A 132 8.06 12.80 -9.97
CA SER A 132 7.75 11.90 -8.86
C SER A 132 6.28 11.48 -8.85
N MET A 133 5.33 12.40 -9.10
CA MET A 133 3.91 12.06 -9.30
C MET A 133 3.72 11.05 -10.44
N PHE A 134 4.42 11.25 -11.57
CA PHE A 134 4.36 10.34 -12.70
C PHE A 134 4.94 8.95 -12.36
N SER A 135 6.01 8.90 -11.57
CA SER A 135 6.57 7.63 -11.05
C SER A 135 5.55 6.88 -10.21
N THR A 136 4.84 7.56 -9.29
CA THR A 136 3.78 6.94 -8.48
C THR A 136 2.66 6.39 -9.36
N LEU A 137 2.29 7.10 -10.43
CA LEU A 137 1.29 6.62 -11.39
C LEU A 137 1.75 5.35 -12.11
N LEU A 138 3.01 5.30 -12.58
CA LEU A 138 3.57 4.10 -13.19
C LEU A 138 3.61 2.94 -12.21
N GLU A 139 4.01 3.18 -10.96
CA GLU A 139 4.00 2.17 -9.90
C GLU A 139 2.60 1.62 -9.65
N LEU A 140 1.57 2.47 -9.65
CA LEU A 140 0.18 2.06 -9.55
C LEU A 140 -0.23 1.14 -10.71
N ILE A 141 0.16 1.47 -11.95
CA ILE A 141 -0.10 0.62 -13.11
C ILE A 141 0.58 -0.75 -12.93
N PHE A 142 1.84 -0.77 -12.49
CA PHE A 142 2.56 -2.01 -12.22
C PHE A 142 1.89 -2.83 -11.11
N LEU A 143 1.46 -2.20 -10.02
CA LEU A 143 0.75 -2.87 -8.93
C LEU A 143 -0.57 -3.49 -9.42
N VAL A 144 -1.37 -2.73 -10.18
CA VAL A 144 -2.63 -3.22 -10.76
C VAL A 144 -2.35 -4.40 -11.69
N MET A 145 -1.32 -4.32 -12.53
CA MET A 145 -0.91 -5.42 -13.39
C MET A 145 -0.44 -6.64 -12.60
N MET A 146 0.27 -6.47 -11.48
CA MET A 146 0.67 -7.59 -10.61
C MET A 146 -0.56 -8.26 -9.96
N VAL A 147 -1.49 -7.47 -9.44
CA VAL A 147 -2.68 -7.99 -8.74
C VAL A 147 -3.67 -8.66 -9.71
N LEU A 148 -3.96 -8.03 -10.85
CA LEU A 148 -4.89 -8.56 -11.86
C LEU A 148 -4.24 -9.62 -12.77
N GLY A 149 -2.98 -9.42 -13.13
CA GLY A 149 -2.21 -10.29 -14.03
C GLY A 149 -1.67 -11.55 -13.37
N ARG A 150 -1.82 -11.73 -12.05
CA ARG A 150 -1.26 -12.87 -11.29
C ARG A 150 -1.49 -14.23 -11.94
N LYS A 151 -2.69 -14.49 -12.49
CA LYS A 151 -3.01 -15.79 -13.11
C LYS A 151 -2.15 -16.08 -14.34
N LYS A 152 -1.87 -15.02 -15.12
CA LYS A 152 -0.99 -15.11 -16.30
C LYS A 152 0.48 -15.19 -15.88
N ILE A 153 0.88 -14.44 -14.85
CA ILE A 153 2.26 -14.48 -14.31
C ILE A 153 2.59 -15.90 -13.82
N PHE A 154 1.73 -16.52 -12.99
CA PHE A 154 1.94 -17.90 -12.55
C PHE A 154 1.93 -18.92 -13.69
N TYR A 155 1.11 -18.70 -14.73
CA TYR A 155 1.12 -19.52 -15.94
C TYR A 155 2.47 -19.45 -16.67
N TYR A 156 3.02 -18.25 -16.87
CA TYR A 156 4.33 -18.09 -17.51
C TYR A 156 5.46 -18.67 -16.66
N PHE A 157 5.43 -18.50 -15.34
CA PHE A 157 6.41 -19.12 -14.43
C PHE A 157 6.38 -20.65 -14.50
N ARG A 158 5.19 -21.27 -14.54
CA ARG A 158 5.07 -22.72 -14.74
C ARG A 158 5.58 -23.16 -16.10
N LYS A 159 5.23 -22.42 -17.17
CA LYS A 159 5.68 -22.73 -18.54
C LYS A 159 7.20 -22.65 -18.70
N LEU A 160 7.88 -21.74 -18.00
CA LEU A 160 9.34 -21.63 -18.05
C LEU A 160 10.08 -22.75 -17.30
N ARG A 161 9.38 -23.51 -16.46
CA ARG A 161 9.93 -24.62 -15.67
C ARG A 161 9.72 -25.99 -16.33
N THR A 162 8.90 -26.05 -17.39
CA THR A 162 8.59 -27.27 -18.16
C THR A 162 9.39 -27.26 -19.45
#